data_AF-A0AA46T7V1-F1
#
_entry.id   AF-A0AA46T7V1-F1
#
_cell.length_a   1.000
_cell.length_b   1.000
_cell.length_c   1.000
_cell.angle_alpha   90.00
_cell.angle_beta   90.00
_cell.angle_gamma   90.00
#
_symmetry.space_group_name_H-M   'P 1'
#
loop_
_entity.id
_entity.type
_entity.pdbx_description
1 polymer ?
#
loop_
_entity_poly.entity_id
_entity_poly.type
_entity_poly.pdbx_seq_one_letter_code
_entity_poly.pdbx_strand_id
1 'polypeptide(L)'
;MKTWGLLLKSILIASSLSGCGYAMEEMGLFKTGDIILKTPKVNEFSESLIDYYIVNKTSLRTCLDCHTSKAPVLDTEESVYDNRDDIMATVESGDMPPRHKGYLSLSACELQILRSYFDNKTNNRAAQRVKELPECSSATAPAPTPAPTVTPSPTVTPTPPTTQPGPPGPPGAPPAPPKPPGPPGPPPPPPTNPPGSGTNPTPTPTPQPDLGQLELSFKNLRMAFFDAKCLSCHSDLSKRPKDPRLDSVARIVEAKDMYDKPIVTPRSGVDSFLYKITVPGLTDSIMPPARLNMPLTAAEADYLKRWIDAGMPE
;
A
#
# COMPACT_ATOMS: atom_id res chain seq x y z
N MET A 1 51.07 -38.31 -11.91
CA MET A 1 50.32 -38.63 -10.67
C MET A 1 50.21 -37.30 -9.91
N LYS A 2 49.08 -36.69 -9.55
CA LYS A 2 47.72 -37.14 -9.23
C LYS A 2 46.78 -35.92 -9.30
N THR A 3 45.64 -36.12 -9.98
CA THR A 3 44.25 -35.67 -9.66
C THR A 3 44.00 -34.25 -9.12
N TRP A 4 43.32 -33.34 -9.85
CA TRP A 4 41.85 -33.23 -10.02
C TRP A 4 41.06 -33.20 -8.69
N GLY A 5 40.39 -32.08 -8.43
CA GLY A 5 39.28 -32.01 -7.46
C GLY A 5 39.17 -30.67 -6.74
N LEU A 6 38.14 -29.88 -7.08
CA LEU A 6 37.11 -29.34 -6.18
C LEU A 6 36.27 -28.32 -6.99
N LEU A 7 35.16 -28.76 -7.58
CA LEU A 7 33.79 -28.72 -7.02
C LEU A 7 33.17 -27.31 -7.04
N LEU A 8 32.54 -27.03 -8.19
CA LEU A 8 31.42 -26.12 -8.37
C LEU A 8 30.40 -26.30 -7.21
N LYS A 9 30.18 -25.25 -6.43
CA LYS A 9 28.96 -25.09 -5.63
C LYS A 9 28.03 -24.13 -6.36
N SER A 10 27.27 -24.67 -7.31
CA SER A 10 26.10 -23.99 -7.86
C SER A 10 24.97 -24.05 -6.83
N ILE A 11 24.77 -22.95 -6.11
CA ILE A 11 23.59 -22.77 -5.25
C ILE A 11 22.44 -22.33 -6.17
N LEU A 12 21.57 -23.29 -6.49
CA LEU A 12 20.25 -23.04 -7.05
C LEU A 12 19.38 -22.40 -5.95
N ILE A 13 19.31 -21.07 -5.95
CA ILE A 13 18.27 -20.34 -5.22
C ILE A 13 17.00 -20.45 -6.08
N ALA A 14 16.20 -21.47 -5.80
CA ALA A 14 14.85 -21.56 -6.32
C ALA A 14 13.99 -20.50 -5.61
N SER A 15 13.93 -19.30 -6.18
CA SER A 15 13.01 -18.26 -5.74
C SER A 15 11.58 -18.73 -5.98
N SER A 16 10.92 -19.13 -4.91
CA SER A 16 9.48 -19.33 -4.86
C SER A 16 8.78 -17.99 -5.09
N LEU A 17 8.52 -17.68 -6.37
CA LEU A 17 7.54 -16.70 -6.82
C LEU A 17 6.16 -17.15 -6.34
N SER A 18 5.88 -16.90 -5.07
CA SER A 18 4.55 -17.04 -4.49
C SER A 18 3.68 -15.97 -5.14
N GLY A 19 2.94 -16.39 -6.16
CA GLY A 19 2.03 -15.54 -6.91
C GLY A 19 1.18 -14.69 -5.97
N CYS A 20 0.93 -13.44 -6.35
CA CYS A 20 -0.29 -12.72 -5.94
C CYS A 20 -1.49 -13.51 -6.45
N GLY A 21 -1.81 -14.62 -5.79
CA GLY A 21 -3.07 -15.32 -5.94
C GLY A 21 -4.10 -14.48 -5.22
N TYR A 22 -4.83 -13.68 -5.98
CA TYR A 22 -6.18 -13.32 -5.59
C TYR A 22 -6.99 -14.61 -5.68
N ALA A 23 -7.33 -15.21 -4.54
CA ALA A 23 -8.29 -16.31 -4.46
C ALA A 23 -9.75 -15.84 -4.72
N MET A 24 -9.95 -14.85 -5.60
CA MET A 24 -11.24 -14.19 -5.82
C MET A 24 -11.63 -14.06 -7.30
N GLU A 25 -10.80 -14.51 -8.25
CA GLU A 25 -11.09 -14.40 -9.70
C GLU A 25 -12.01 -15.50 -10.23
N GLU A 26 -12.19 -16.62 -9.52
CA GLU A 26 -13.10 -17.70 -9.96
C GLU A 26 -14.59 -17.44 -9.67
N MET A 27 -14.97 -16.36 -8.97
CA MET A 27 -16.38 -16.03 -8.73
C MET A 27 -16.99 -15.03 -9.74
N GLY A 28 -16.26 -14.64 -10.79
CA GLY A 28 -16.84 -13.87 -11.91
C GLY A 28 -17.48 -12.52 -11.55
N LEU A 29 -17.27 -12.01 -10.33
CA LEU A 29 -17.98 -10.82 -9.82
C LEU A 29 -17.21 -9.51 -10.00
N PHE A 30 -15.96 -9.57 -10.46
CA PHE A 30 -15.19 -8.39 -10.82
C PHE A 30 -14.68 -8.56 -12.25
N LYS A 31 -15.45 -8.08 -13.23
CA LYS A 31 -14.85 -7.62 -14.48
C LYS A 31 -13.92 -6.45 -14.11
N THR A 32 -12.63 -6.69 -14.08
CA THR A 32 -11.55 -5.69 -13.99
C THR A 32 -11.52 -4.70 -15.16
N GLY A 33 -12.57 -4.66 -15.99
CA GLY A 33 -12.67 -3.76 -17.15
C GLY A 33 -13.10 -2.33 -16.83
N ASP A 34 -13.86 -2.08 -15.77
CA ASP A 34 -14.56 -0.78 -15.60
C ASP A 34 -14.46 -0.13 -14.22
N ILE A 35 -13.75 -0.72 -13.26
CA ILE A 35 -13.35 0.06 -12.07
C ILE A 35 -12.12 0.89 -12.46
N ILE A 36 -12.34 1.84 -13.36
CA ILE A 36 -11.53 3.06 -13.45
C ILE A 36 -11.77 3.77 -12.12
N LEU A 37 -11.10 3.32 -11.06
CA LEU A 37 -10.75 4.25 -9.98
C LEU A 37 -10.18 5.45 -10.72
N LYS A 38 -10.79 6.62 -10.54
CA LYS A 38 -10.27 7.88 -11.06
C LYS A 38 -8.89 8.07 -10.43
N THR A 39 -7.88 7.43 -11.02
CA THR A 39 -6.51 7.61 -10.64
C THR A 39 -6.22 9.06 -10.98
N PRO A 40 -5.84 9.88 -9.99
CA PRO A 40 -5.50 11.26 -10.27
C PRO A 40 -4.47 11.22 -11.38
N LYS A 41 -4.77 11.92 -12.48
CA LYS A 41 -3.86 11.92 -13.63
C LYS A 41 -2.58 12.59 -13.16
N VAL A 42 -1.43 12.12 -13.63
CA VAL A 42 -0.13 12.73 -13.28
C VAL A 42 -0.13 14.25 -13.50
N ASN A 43 -0.90 14.73 -14.48
CA ASN A 43 -1.11 16.14 -14.78
C ASN A 43 -1.72 16.96 -13.61
N GLU A 44 -2.45 16.34 -12.69
CA GLU A 44 -2.96 16.99 -11.47
C GLU A 44 -1.84 17.38 -10.50
N PHE A 45 -0.68 16.71 -10.62
CA PHE A 45 0.51 16.97 -9.80
C PHE A 45 1.58 17.77 -10.55
N SER A 46 1.29 18.34 -11.73
CA SER A 46 2.28 19.00 -12.59
C SER A 46 3.08 20.10 -11.87
N GLU A 47 2.43 20.86 -11.00
CA GLU A 47 3.03 21.93 -10.21
C GLU A 47 3.68 21.45 -8.91
N SER A 48 3.46 20.20 -8.50
CA SER A 48 3.98 19.69 -7.23
C SER A 48 5.47 19.36 -7.31
N LEU A 49 6.19 19.59 -6.21
CA LEU A 49 7.56 19.10 -6.05
C LEU A 49 7.54 17.58 -5.92
N ILE A 50 8.50 16.91 -6.55
CA ILE A 50 8.67 15.47 -6.48
C ILE A 50 9.16 15.10 -5.08
N ASP A 51 8.24 14.66 -4.24
CA ASP A 51 8.50 14.07 -2.93
C ASP A 51 7.88 12.67 -2.83
N TYR A 52 8.08 12.01 -1.69
CA TYR A 52 7.53 10.66 -1.46
C TYR A 52 6.01 10.61 -1.62
N TYR A 53 5.30 11.68 -1.25
CA TYR A 53 3.85 11.73 -1.38
C TYR A 53 3.42 11.67 -2.86
N ILE A 54 4.07 12.45 -3.73
CA ILE A 54 3.79 12.41 -5.17
C ILE A 54 4.11 11.03 -5.73
N VAL A 55 5.27 10.47 -5.41
CA VAL A 55 5.70 9.14 -5.88
C VAL A 55 4.74 8.04 -5.43
N ASN A 56 4.25 8.10 -4.19
CA ASN A 56 3.25 7.18 -3.64
C ASN A 56 1.93 7.25 -4.41
N LYS A 57 1.47 8.46 -4.76
CA LYS A 57 0.19 8.68 -5.46
C LYS A 57 0.24 8.44 -6.97
N THR A 58 1.41 8.51 -7.58
CA THR A 58 1.61 8.24 -9.00
C THR A 58 2.29 6.89 -9.19
N SER A 59 3.62 6.86 -9.19
CA SER A 59 4.43 5.75 -9.69
C SER A 59 4.41 4.49 -8.84
N LEU A 60 4.16 4.61 -7.53
CA LEU A 60 4.18 3.46 -6.61
C LEU A 60 2.80 2.95 -6.22
N ARG A 61 1.70 3.58 -6.67
CA ARG A 61 0.34 3.23 -6.25
C ARG A 61 0.07 1.72 -6.38
N THR A 62 0.33 1.16 -7.57
CA THR A 62 0.11 -0.27 -7.84
C THR A 62 1.05 -1.16 -7.05
N CYS A 63 2.30 -0.71 -6.83
CA CYS A 63 3.27 -1.43 -6.01
C CYS A 63 2.77 -1.52 -4.57
N LEU A 64 2.34 -0.40 -3.99
CA LEU A 64 1.82 -0.33 -2.63
C LEU A 64 0.58 -1.21 -2.45
N ASP A 65 -0.36 -1.16 -3.37
CA ASP A 65 -1.56 -2.00 -3.33
C ASP A 65 -1.22 -3.50 -3.24
N CYS A 66 -0.20 -3.94 -3.97
CA CYS A 66 0.27 -5.33 -3.98
C CYS A 66 1.19 -5.68 -2.79
N HIS A 67 1.97 -4.71 -2.31
CA HIS A 67 3.02 -4.89 -1.29
C HIS A 67 2.61 -4.47 0.13
N THR A 68 1.34 -4.12 0.36
CA THR A 68 0.82 -3.81 1.72
C THR A 68 1.00 -4.94 2.75
N SER A 69 1.12 -6.19 2.32
CA SER A 69 1.23 -7.35 3.22
C SER A 69 2.24 -8.40 2.74
N LYS A 70 3.13 -8.03 1.81
CA LYS A 70 4.10 -8.94 1.19
C LYS A 70 5.47 -8.29 1.18
N ALA A 71 6.51 -9.08 1.36
CA ALA A 71 7.87 -8.59 1.23
C ALA A 71 8.20 -8.25 -0.24
N PRO A 72 8.96 -7.18 -0.51
CA PRO A 72 9.29 -6.12 0.45
C PRO A 72 8.05 -5.29 0.81
N VAL A 73 7.92 -4.91 2.09
CA VAL A 73 6.81 -4.06 2.56
C VAL A 73 7.14 -2.62 2.18
N LEU A 74 6.38 -2.00 1.29
CA LEU A 74 6.72 -0.68 0.71
C LEU A 74 5.95 0.49 1.35
N ASP A 75 5.36 0.30 2.53
CA ASP A 75 4.42 1.24 3.15
C ASP A 75 5.05 2.52 3.74
N THR A 76 6.38 2.58 3.82
CA THR A 76 7.13 3.73 4.32
C THR A 76 8.12 4.25 3.30
N GLU A 77 8.48 5.53 3.43
CA GLU A 77 9.49 6.17 2.58
C GLU A 77 10.85 5.48 2.68
N GLU A 78 11.26 5.14 3.90
CA GLU A 78 12.52 4.47 4.18
C GLU A 78 12.58 3.12 3.46
N SER A 79 11.55 2.29 3.62
CA SER A 79 11.53 0.97 2.97
C SER A 79 11.50 1.05 1.44
N VAL A 80 10.77 2.01 0.87
CA VAL A 80 10.81 2.26 -0.58
C VAL A 80 12.22 2.61 -1.05
N TYR A 81 12.94 3.41 -0.27
CA TYR A 81 14.30 3.80 -0.61
C TYR A 81 15.34 2.70 -0.39
N ASP A 82 15.17 1.88 0.65
CA ASP A 82 16.01 0.72 0.95
C ASP A 82 15.91 -0.35 -0.14
N ASN A 83 14.73 -0.47 -0.77
CA ASN A 83 14.46 -1.40 -1.87
C ASN A 83 14.58 -0.74 -3.26
N ARG A 84 15.15 0.47 -3.38
CA ARG A 84 15.13 1.26 -4.62
C ARG A 84 15.74 0.53 -5.82
N ASP A 85 16.84 -0.18 -5.64
CA ASP A 85 17.58 -0.82 -6.74
C ASP A 85 16.75 -1.98 -7.33
N ASP A 86 16.12 -2.78 -6.46
CA ASP A 86 15.22 -3.87 -6.86
C ASP A 86 13.92 -3.34 -7.50
N ILE A 87 13.33 -2.28 -6.92
CA ILE A 87 12.15 -1.61 -7.49
C ILE A 87 12.47 -1.10 -8.89
N MET A 88 13.59 -0.39 -9.07
CA MET A 88 13.98 0.14 -10.38
C MET A 88 14.27 -0.96 -11.38
N ALA A 89 15.01 -2.01 -11.00
CA ALA A 89 15.32 -3.12 -11.89
C ALA A 89 14.06 -3.85 -12.39
N THR A 90 13.10 -4.12 -11.50
CA THR A 90 11.86 -4.84 -11.85
C THR A 90 10.85 -3.98 -12.59
N VAL A 91 10.81 -2.68 -12.32
CA VAL A 91 9.98 -1.73 -13.07
C VAL A 91 10.53 -1.53 -14.48
N GLU A 92 11.85 -1.37 -14.63
CA GLU A 92 12.49 -1.15 -15.93
C GLU A 92 12.49 -2.40 -16.81
N SER A 93 12.54 -3.60 -16.22
CA SER A 93 12.32 -4.85 -16.96
C SER A 93 10.87 -5.04 -17.42
N GLY A 94 9.94 -4.24 -16.88
CA GLY A 94 8.50 -4.36 -17.15
C GLY A 94 7.84 -5.54 -16.41
N ASP A 95 8.53 -6.17 -15.45
CA ASP A 95 7.99 -7.23 -14.61
C ASP A 95 6.99 -6.69 -13.59
N MET A 96 7.20 -5.44 -13.15
CA MET A 96 6.33 -4.74 -12.20
C MET A 96 5.83 -3.41 -12.78
N PRO A 97 4.52 -3.12 -12.68
CA PRO A 97 3.45 -4.00 -12.17
C PRO A 97 3.18 -5.24 -13.04
N PRO A 98 2.69 -6.35 -12.47
CA PRO A 98 2.57 -7.62 -13.19
C PRO A 98 1.43 -7.56 -14.23
N ARG A 99 1.81 -7.37 -15.50
CA ARG A 99 0.88 -7.23 -16.64
C ARG A 99 -0.06 -8.41 -16.81
N HIS A 100 0.38 -9.61 -16.46
CA HIS A 100 -0.43 -10.84 -16.52
C HIS A 100 -1.61 -10.84 -15.52
N LYS A 101 -1.63 -9.90 -14.57
CA LYS A 101 -2.75 -9.68 -13.62
C LYS A 101 -3.61 -8.47 -13.99
N GLY A 102 -3.47 -7.96 -15.21
CA GLY A 102 -4.24 -6.82 -15.71
C GLY A 102 -3.75 -5.45 -15.23
N TYR A 103 -2.62 -5.37 -14.52
CA TYR A 103 -2.03 -4.08 -14.18
C TYR A 103 -1.37 -3.43 -15.41
N LEU A 104 -1.55 -2.11 -15.54
CA LEU A 104 -0.86 -1.31 -16.54
C LEU A 104 0.59 -1.08 -16.10
N SER A 105 1.51 -1.09 -17.07
CA SER A 105 2.88 -0.63 -16.84
C SER A 105 2.90 0.86 -16.56
N LEU A 106 3.90 1.31 -15.81
CA LEU A 106 4.17 2.72 -15.58
C LEU A 106 4.34 3.46 -16.91
N SER A 107 3.70 4.62 -17.04
CA SER A 107 3.94 5.53 -18.15
C SER A 107 5.37 6.10 -18.08
N ALA A 108 5.88 6.63 -19.20
CA ALA A 108 7.20 7.24 -19.23
C ALA A 108 7.37 8.37 -18.20
N CYS A 109 6.33 9.19 -18.00
CA CYS A 109 6.31 10.23 -16.99
C CYS A 109 6.32 9.67 -15.56
N GLU A 110 5.51 8.66 -15.23
CA GLU A 110 5.53 8.04 -13.89
C GLU A 110 6.89 7.38 -13.61
N LEU A 111 7.46 6.69 -14.60
CA LEU A 111 8.79 6.12 -14.47
C LEU A 111 9.84 7.21 -14.23
N GLN A 112 9.74 8.35 -14.92
CA GLN A 112 10.66 9.47 -14.72
C GLN A 112 10.49 10.14 -13.36
N ILE A 113 9.27 10.29 -12.84
CA ILE A 113 9.01 10.77 -11.47
C ILE A 113 9.73 9.88 -10.45
N LEU A 114 9.60 8.55 -10.60
CA LEU A 114 10.23 7.58 -9.70
C LEU A 114 11.76 7.66 -9.76
N ARG A 115 12.33 7.71 -10.97
CA ARG A 115 13.78 7.88 -11.19
C ARG A 115 14.30 9.17 -10.57
N SER A 116 13.63 10.29 -10.82
CA SER A 116 14.04 11.60 -10.28
C SER A 116 13.94 11.64 -8.77
N TYR A 117 12.94 11.00 -8.15
CA TYR A 117 12.86 10.89 -6.71
C TYR A 117 14.07 10.15 -6.11
N PHE A 118 14.42 8.97 -6.65
CA PHE A 118 15.57 8.22 -6.19
C PHE A 118 16.90 8.92 -6.48
N ASP A 119 17.06 9.56 -7.64
CA ASP A 119 18.26 10.35 -7.99
C ASP A 119 18.45 11.55 -7.05
N ASN A 120 17.36 12.29 -6.79
CA ASN A 120 17.41 13.45 -5.89
C ASN A 120 17.80 13.03 -4.47
N LYS A 121 17.21 11.94 -3.97
CA LYS A 121 17.52 11.44 -2.61
C LYS A 121 18.93 10.85 -2.50
N THR A 122 19.40 10.13 -3.53
CA THR A 122 20.77 9.57 -3.57
C THR A 122 21.84 10.66 -3.62
N ASN A 123 21.59 11.72 -4.40
CA ASN A 123 22.56 12.78 -4.64
C ASN A 123 22.32 14.04 -3.79
N ASN A 124 21.38 13.99 -2.84
CA ASN A 124 20.95 15.12 -2.02
C ASN A 124 20.64 16.38 -2.84
N ARG A 125 19.91 16.22 -3.95
CA ARG A 125 19.50 17.32 -4.84
C ARG A 125 18.15 17.88 -4.38
N ALA A 126 17.93 19.16 -4.70
CA ALA A 126 16.62 19.77 -4.50
C ALA A 126 15.56 19.06 -5.38
N ALA A 127 14.37 18.86 -4.81
CA ALA A 127 13.24 18.29 -5.55
C ALA A 127 12.86 19.21 -6.72
N GLN A 128 12.59 18.62 -7.88
CA GLN A 128 12.09 19.29 -9.08
C GLN A 128 10.57 19.23 -9.15
N ARG A 129 9.92 20.09 -9.93
CA ARG A 129 8.47 19.97 -10.17
C ARG A 129 8.19 18.91 -11.22
N VAL A 130 7.04 18.23 -11.13
CA VAL A 130 6.66 17.18 -12.08
C VAL A 130 6.66 17.68 -13.53
N LYS A 131 6.17 18.90 -13.79
CA LYS A 131 6.14 19.51 -15.13
C LYS A 131 7.52 19.80 -15.74
N GLU A 132 8.57 19.86 -14.92
CA GLU A 132 9.94 20.14 -15.38
C GLU A 132 10.61 18.87 -15.93
N LEU A 133 10.01 17.70 -15.69
CA LEU A 133 10.49 16.43 -16.22
C LEU A 133 10.17 16.32 -17.73
N PRO A 134 11.15 15.98 -18.59
CA PRO A 134 10.97 15.87 -20.04
C PRO A 134 9.80 14.98 -20.50
N GLU A 135 9.64 13.80 -19.88
CA GLU A 135 8.58 12.84 -20.20
C GLU A 135 7.20 13.30 -19.70
N CYS A 136 7.17 14.20 -18.72
CA CYS A 136 5.93 14.74 -18.16
C CYS A 136 5.47 16.02 -18.87
N SER A 137 6.41 16.85 -19.33
CA SER A 137 6.11 18.05 -20.11
C SER A 137 5.59 17.72 -21.52
N SER A 138 6.02 16.59 -22.07
CA SER A 138 5.66 16.14 -23.42
C SER A 138 4.33 15.39 -23.49
N ALA A 139 3.64 15.21 -22.35
CA ALA A 139 2.32 14.57 -22.27
C ALA A 139 1.20 15.44 -22.86
N THR A 140 1.38 15.87 -24.11
CA THR A 140 0.28 16.14 -25.03
C THR A 140 -0.54 14.84 -25.09
N ALA A 141 -1.86 14.94 -25.02
CA ALA A 141 -2.78 13.80 -24.94
C ALA A 141 -2.30 12.61 -25.80
N PRO A 142 -2.24 11.38 -25.23
CA PRO A 142 -1.64 10.25 -25.93
C PRO A 142 -2.21 10.15 -27.33
N ALA A 143 -1.33 10.16 -28.33
CA ALA A 143 -1.72 9.89 -29.71
C ALA A 143 -2.57 8.61 -29.70
N PRO A 144 -3.75 8.61 -30.34
CA PRO A 144 -4.67 7.49 -30.26
C PRO A 144 -3.90 6.22 -30.58
N THR A 145 -3.96 5.25 -29.67
CA THR A 145 -3.35 3.93 -29.86
C THR A 145 -3.75 3.46 -31.25
N PRO A 146 -2.80 3.16 -32.17
CA PRO A 146 -3.15 2.62 -33.47
C PRO A 146 -4.01 1.39 -33.21
N ALA A 147 -5.22 1.39 -33.80
CA ALA A 147 -6.16 0.29 -33.69
C ALA A 147 -5.39 -1.01 -33.95
N PRO A 148 -5.61 -2.07 -33.15
CA PRO A 148 -4.90 -3.33 -33.34
C PRO A 148 -5.07 -3.75 -34.79
N THR A 149 -3.95 -3.78 -35.53
CA THR A 149 -3.92 -4.36 -36.87
C THR A 149 -4.41 -5.79 -36.71
N VAL A 150 -5.61 -6.06 -37.22
CA VAL A 150 -6.21 -7.38 -37.20
C VAL A 150 -5.34 -8.26 -38.09
N THR A 151 -4.37 -8.94 -37.49
CA THR A 151 -3.63 -9.99 -38.18
C THR A 151 -4.64 -11.06 -38.54
N PRO A 152 -4.86 -11.38 -39.83
CA PRO A 152 -5.82 -12.40 -40.22
C PRO A 152 -5.42 -13.73 -39.57
N SER A 153 -6.37 -14.30 -38.84
CA SER A 153 -6.24 -15.62 -38.21
C SER A 153 -5.95 -16.65 -39.31
N PRO A 154 -4.90 -17.50 -39.17
CA PRO A 154 -4.66 -18.56 -40.15
C PRO A 154 -5.82 -19.57 -40.11
N THR A 155 -6.44 -19.77 -41.27
CA THR A 155 -7.46 -20.79 -41.52
C THR A 155 -6.97 -22.15 -41.05
N VAL A 156 -7.61 -22.69 -40.01
CA VAL A 156 -7.32 -24.04 -39.51
C VAL A 156 -7.95 -25.05 -40.46
N THR A 157 -7.12 -25.81 -41.15
CA THR A 157 -7.51 -26.98 -41.95
C THR A 157 -8.10 -28.07 -41.03
N PRO A 158 -9.26 -28.65 -41.34
CA PRO A 158 -9.85 -29.71 -40.52
C PRO A 158 -9.06 -31.02 -40.64
N THR A 159 -8.62 -31.53 -39.48
CA THR A 159 -7.98 -32.85 -39.32
C THR A 159 -9.04 -33.98 -39.37
N PRO A 160 -8.75 -35.17 -39.93
CA PRO A 160 -9.72 -36.27 -40.03
C PRO A 160 -10.03 -36.91 -38.67
N PRO A 161 -11.18 -37.59 -38.53
CA PRO A 161 -11.58 -38.23 -37.27
C PRO A 161 -10.79 -39.52 -37.02
N THR A 162 -10.06 -39.55 -35.91
CA THR A 162 -9.38 -40.76 -35.42
C THR A 162 -10.33 -41.56 -34.54
N THR A 163 -10.44 -42.85 -34.84
CA THR A 163 -11.25 -43.87 -34.16
C THR A 163 -10.88 -44.01 -32.67
N GLN A 164 -11.90 -44.03 -31.82
CA GLN A 164 -11.82 -44.08 -30.36
C GLN A 164 -11.70 -45.54 -29.86
N PRO A 165 -10.68 -45.93 -29.07
CA PRO A 165 -10.73 -47.15 -28.26
C PRO A 165 -11.53 -46.91 -26.96
N GLY A 166 -12.23 -47.95 -26.51
CA GLY A 166 -13.26 -47.92 -25.47
C GLY A 166 -12.84 -47.50 -24.05
N PRO A 167 -13.83 -47.40 -23.13
CA PRO A 167 -13.66 -46.76 -21.83
C PRO A 167 -12.84 -47.60 -20.84
N PRO A 168 -11.97 -46.98 -20.02
CA PRO A 168 -11.41 -47.63 -18.83
C PRO A 168 -12.49 -47.81 -17.75
N GLY A 169 -12.39 -48.92 -17.01
CA GLY A 169 -13.30 -49.29 -15.93
C GLY A 169 -13.31 -48.34 -14.73
N PRO A 170 -14.24 -48.56 -13.78
CA PRO A 170 -14.55 -47.62 -12.71
C PRO A 170 -13.39 -47.46 -11.70
N PRO A 171 -13.17 -46.24 -11.15
CA PRO A 171 -12.19 -46.02 -10.09
C PRO A 171 -12.60 -46.74 -8.80
N GLY A 172 -11.61 -47.38 -8.16
CA GLY A 172 -11.75 -47.97 -6.83
C GLY A 172 -12.16 -46.96 -5.76
N ALA A 173 -12.84 -47.45 -4.74
CA ALA A 173 -13.39 -46.68 -3.63
C ALA A 173 -12.33 -45.80 -2.92
N PRO A 174 -12.69 -44.59 -2.47
CA PRO A 174 -11.80 -43.73 -1.71
C PRO A 174 -11.50 -44.34 -0.31
N PRO A 175 -10.28 -44.16 0.22
CA PRO A 175 -9.94 -44.60 1.56
C PRO A 175 -10.72 -43.80 2.62
N ALA A 176 -11.04 -44.48 3.72
CA ALA A 176 -11.81 -43.94 4.84
C ALA A 176 -11.15 -42.68 5.45
N PRO A 177 -11.96 -41.71 5.94
CA PRO A 177 -11.43 -40.50 6.55
C PRO A 177 -10.66 -40.81 7.85
N PRO A 178 -9.56 -40.09 8.13
CA PRO A 178 -8.82 -40.25 9.38
C PRO A 178 -9.68 -39.81 10.58
N LYS A 179 -9.51 -40.56 11.68
CA LYS A 179 -10.21 -40.37 12.95
C LYS A 179 -9.96 -38.94 13.50
N PRO A 180 -10.97 -38.28 14.11
CA PRO A 180 -10.79 -36.95 14.70
C PRO A 180 -9.70 -36.96 15.78
N PRO A 181 -8.89 -35.89 15.88
CA PRO A 181 -8.04 -35.68 17.05
C PRO A 181 -8.89 -35.59 18.31
N GLY A 182 -8.41 -36.20 19.39
CA GLY A 182 -9.03 -36.09 20.71
C GLY A 182 -9.05 -34.65 21.23
N PRO A 183 -9.86 -34.36 22.26
CA PRO A 183 -9.97 -33.02 22.85
C PRO A 183 -8.59 -32.53 23.34
N PRO A 184 -8.31 -31.22 23.23
CA PRO A 184 -7.08 -30.65 23.78
C PRO A 184 -7.01 -30.90 25.28
N GLY A 185 -5.84 -31.37 25.74
CA GLY A 185 -5.56 -31.46 27.17
C GLY A 185 -5.64 -30.09 27.86
N PRO A 186 -5.84 -30.06 29.19
CA PRO A 186 -5.88 -28.81 29.94
C PRO A 186 -4.56 -28.03 29.76
N PRO A 187 -4.63 -26.69 29.71
CA PRO A 187 -3.45 -25.86 29.55
C PRO A 187 -2.48 -26.07 30.73
N PRO A 188 -1.16 -26.08 30.48
CA PRO A 188 -0.18 -26.16 31.54
C PRO A 188 -0.31 -24.93 32.47
N PRO A 189 -0.01 -25.10 33.77
CA PRO A 189 -0.01 -23.98 34.70
C PRO A 189 1.02 -22.91 34.28
N PRO A 190 0.75 -21.63 34.57
CA PRO A 190 1.64 -20.55 34.18
C PRO A 190 3.01 -20.72 34.85
N PRO A 191 4.12 -20.48 34.13
CA PRO A 191 5.45 -20.50 34.73
C PRO A 191 5.55 -19.38 35.77
N THR A 192 5.88 -19.74 37.00
CA THR A 192 6.29 -18.81 38.05
C THR A 192 7.65 -18.23 37.67
N ASN A 193 7.67 -16.93 37.34
CA ASN A 193 8.92 -16.22 37.02
C ASN A 193 9.84 -16.16 38.25
N PRO A 194 11.15 -16.43 38.09
CA PRO A 194 12.15 -16.12 39.11
C PRO A 194 12.43 -14.60 39.16
N PRO A 195 12.76 -14.03 40.33
CA PRO A 195 13.24 -12.66 40.41
C PRO A 195 14.70 -12.63 39.93
N GLY A 196 14.94 -12.07 38.75
CA GLY A 196 16.29 -11.99 38.18
C GLY A 196 16.45 -10.75 37.32
N SER A 197 17.13 -9.75 37.88
CA SER A 197 17.66 -8.58 37.22
C SER A 197 18.38 -8.92 35.92
N GLY A 198 17.92 -8.36 34.82
CA GLY A 198 18.60 -8.34 33.54
C GLY A 198 18.08 -7.16 32.74
N THR A 199 18.84 -6.06 32.73
CA THR A 199 18.59 -4.88 31.90
C THR A 199 18.76 -5.27 30.43
N ASN A 200 17.68 -5.69 29.80
CA ASN A 200 17.62 -5.82 28.35
C ASN A 200 17.49 -4.40 27.77
N PRO A 201 18.40 -3.91 26.92
CA PRO A 201 18.25 -2.61 26.31
C PRO A 201 16.98 -2.60 25.44
N THR A 202 16.01 -1.82 25.88
CA THR A 202 14.84 -1.40 25.10
C THR A 202 15.32 -0.99 23.70
N PRO A 203 14.70 -1.48 22.60
CA PRO A 203 15.02 -0.98 21.27
C PRO A 203 14.82 0.53 21.28
N THR A 204 15.90 1.27 20.99
CA THR A 204 15.88 2.72 20.90
C THR A 204 14.76 3.13 19.94
N PRO A 205 13.71 3.85 20.41
CA PRO A 205 12.69 4.35 19.52
C PRO A 205 13.35 5.26 18.49
N THR A 206 13.09 4.97 17.21
CA THR A 206 13.43 5.85 16.09
C THR A 206 13.06 7.29 16.47
N PRO A 207 13.91 8.31 16.19
CA PRO A 207 13.63 9.69 16.58
C PRO A 207 12.31 10.14 15.97
N GLN A 208 11.24 10.11 16.77
CA GLN A 208 9.95 10.63 16.38
C GLN A 208 10.14 12.15 16.27
N PRO A 209 9.65 12.80 15.19
CA PRO A 209 9.68 14.25 15.09
C PRO A 209 9.10 14.87 16.37
N ASP A 210 9.78 15.86 16.95
CA ASP A 210 9.25 16.61 18.07
C ASP A 210 8.00 17.38 17.60
N LEU A 211 6.83 16.78 17.81
CA LEU A 211 5.54 17.35 17.40
C LEU A 211 5.28 18.71 18.05
N GLY A 212 5.95 19.04 19.16
CA GLY A 212 5.85 20.35 19.79
C GLY A 212 6.46 21.47 18.94
N GLN A 213 7.48 21.16 18.15
CA GLN A 213 8.24 22.11 17.32
C GLN A 213 7.91 22.00 15.83
N LEU A 214 7.25 20.92 15.42
CA LEU A 214 6.87 20.69 14.04
C LEU A 214 5.89 21.77 13.56
N GLU A 215 6.16 22.34 12.38
CA GLU A 215 5.29 23.31 11.71
C GLU A 215 3.88 22.73 11.57
N LEU A 216 2.86 23.55 11.87
CA LEU A 216 1.46 23.17 11.72
C LEU A 216 1.09 23.20 10.25
N SER A 217 0.93 22.02 9.64
CA SER A 217 0.42 21.85 8.29
C SER A 217 -0.32 20.51 8.18
N PHE A 218 -1.25 20.41 7.24
CA PHE A 218 -1.95 19.17 6.96
C PHE A 218 -0.99 18.11 6.43
N LYS A 219 0.02 18.52 5.64
CA LYS A 219 1.13 17.63 5.23
C LYS A 219 1.82 16.99 6.43
N ASN A 220 2.23 17.78 7.41
CA ASN A 220 2.94 17.29 8.59
C ASN A 220 2.03 16.44 9.49
N LEU A 221 0.75 16.82 9.64
CA LEU A 221 -0.26 16.02 10.34
C LEU A 221 -0.37 14.60 9.74
N ARG A 222 -0.48 14.54 8.41
CA ARG A 222 -0.59 13.29 7.64
C ARG A 222 0.62 12.39 7.82
N MET A 223 1.81 12.94 7.65
CA MET A 223 3.07 12.22 7.81
C MET A 223 3.28 11.75 9.25
N ALA A 224 2.89 12.55 10.24
CA ALA A 224 3.11 12.23 11.65
C ALA A 224 2.24 11.06 12.13
N PHE A 225 0.93 11.10 11.86
CA PHE A 225 0.04 10.05 12.36
C PHE A 225 -1.27 9.87 11.60
N PHE A 226 -1.73 10.87 10.83
CA PHE A 226 -3.04 10.77 10.16
C PHE A 226 -3.10 9.63 9.14
N ASP A 227 -2.03 9.43 8.35
CA ASP A 227 -2.01 8.39 7.32
C ASP A 227 -2.07 6.98 7.96
N ALA A 228 -1.31 6.76 9.03
CA ALA A 228 -1.25 5.48 9.73
C ALA A 228 -2.52 5.18 10.55
N LYS A 229 -3.04 6.19 11.27
CA LYS A 229 -4.08 5.99 12.30
C LYS A 229 -5.49 6.31 11.82
N CYS A 230 -5.65 7.20 10.85
CA CYS A 230 -6.97 7.72 10.43
C CYS A 230 -7.33 7.32 9.00
N LEU A 231 -6.42 7.53 8.04
CA LEU A 231 -6.72 7.41 6.62
C LEU A 231 -6.86 5.96 6.13
N SER A 232 -6.45 4.98 6.93
CA SER A 232 -6.72 3.56 6.63
C SER A 232 -8.22 3.25 6.51
N CYS A 233 -9.09 4.03 7.20
CA CYS A 233 -10.54 3.92 7.13
C CYS A 233 -11.20 5.18 6.56
N HIS A 234 -10.66 6.37 6.83
CA HIS A 234 -11.28 7.65 6.51
C HIS A 234 -10.73 8.31 5.21
N SER A 235 -10.31 7.52 4.22
CA SER A 235 -9.83 8.01 2.91
C SER A 235 -10.52 7.32 1.73
N ASP A 236 -10.43 7.93 0.53
CA ASP A 236 -11.05 7.38 -0.71
C ASP A 236 -10.37 6.09 -1.13
N LEU A 237 -9.14 5.92 -0.67
CA LEU A 237 -8.27 4.82 -1.01
C LEU A 237 -8.39 3.65 -0.02
N SER A 238 -9.20 3.81 1.03
CA SER A 238 -9.49 2.72 1.96
C SER A 238 -10.23 1.59 1.25
N LYS A 239 -9.89 0.33 1.57
CA LYS A 239 -10.64 -0.85 1.14
C LYS A 239 -12.09 -0.85 1.63
N ARG A 240 -12.38 -0.14 2.73
CA ARG A 240 -13.71 0.02 3.33
C ARG A 240 -13.85 1.46 3.84
N PRO A 241 -14.08 2.42 2.94
CA PRO A 241 -14.10 3.83 3.30
C PRO A 241 -15.23 4.11 4.28
N LYS A 242 -14.94 4.94 5.28
CA LYS A 242 -15.89 5.39 6.29
C LYS A 242 -15.98 6.91 6.28
N ASP A 243 -17.20 7.39 6.43
CA ASP A 243 -17.44 8.80 6.67
C ASP A 243 -17.22 9.13 8.16
N PRO A 244 -16.77 10.36 8.47
CA PRO A 244 -16.38 11.42 7.54
C PRO A 244 -15.04 11.15 6.84
N ARG A 245 -14.82 11.78 5.68
CA ARG A 245 -13.57 11.68 4.92
C ARG A 245 -12.56 12.71 5.39
N LEU A 246 -11.33 12.27 5.65
CA LEU A 246 -10.29 13.06 6.32
C LEU A 246 -9.03 13.24 5.46
N ASP A 247 -9.09 12.88 4.17
CA ASP A 247 -7.95 12.87 3.25
C ASP A 247 -7.61 14.23 2.62
N SER A 248 -8.41 15.27 2.87
CA SER A 248 -8.07 16.67 2.57
C SER A 248 -8.70 17.64 3.56
N VAL A 249 -8.11 18.83 3.74
CA VAL A 249 -8.64 19.86 4.66
C VAL A 249 -10.04 20.30 4.24
N ALA A 250 -10.27 20.52 2.94
CA ALA A 250 -11.58 20.87 2.41
C ALA A 250 -12.67 19.87 2.83
N ARG A 251 -12.36 18.56 2.77
CA ARG A 251 -13.30 17.50 3.19
C ARG A 251 -13.52 17.51 4.69
N ILE A 252 -12.48 17.76 5.49
CA ILE A 252 -12.57 17.85 6.95
C ILE A 252 -13.46 19.03 7.37
N VAL A 253 -13.31 20.17 6.71
CA VAL A 253 -14.10 21.39 6.98
C VAL A 253 -15.58 21.19 6.65
N GLU A 254 -15.88 20.52 5.54
CA GLU A 254 -17.25 20.27 5.08
C GLU A 254 -17.89 19.05 5.77
N ALA A 255 -17.09 18.22 6.41
CA ALA A 255 -17.55 16.98 7.01
C ALA A 255 -18.47 17.23 8.21
N LYS A 256 -19.48 16.39 8.29
CA LYS A 256 -20.48 16.39 9.35
C LYS A 256 -20.56 15.03 10.02
N ASP A 257 -20.96 15.03 11.28
CA ASP A 257 -21.23 13.83 12.05
C ASP A 257 -22.59 13.22 11.66
N MET A 258 -22.98 12.13 12.33
CA MET A 258 -24.25 11.44 12.10
C MET A 258 -25.50 12.30 12.42
N TYR A 259 -25.33 13.45 13.08
CA TYR A 259 -26.38 14.39 13.46
C TYR A 259 -26.34 15.69 12.63
N ASP A 260 -25.66 15.66 11.48
CA ASP A 260 -25.47 16.81 10.58
C ASP A 260 -24.72 18.00 11.23
N LYS A 261 -23.94 17.76 12.29
CA LYS A 261 -23.11 18.79 12.94
C LYS A 261 -21.69 18.78 12.38
N PRO A 262 -21.05 19.94 12.19
CA PRO A 262 -19.66 19.99 11.73
C PRO A 262 -18.73 19.20 12.64
N ILE A 263 -17.84 18.38 12.05
CA ILE A 263 -16.88 17.60 12.84
C ILE A 263 -15.74 18.46 13.38
N VAL A 264 -15.48 19.61 12.74
CA VAL A 264 -14.51 20.60 13.18
C VAL A 264 -15.21 21.93 13.39
N THR A 265 -14.91 22.57 14.51
CA THR A 265 -15.23 23.96 14.80
C THR A 265 -13.98 24.79 14.46
N PRO A 266 -14.00 25.62 13.40
CA PRO A 266 -12.84 26.38 12.98
C PRO A 266 -12.24 27.19 14.13
N ARG A 267 -10.92 27.12 14.29
CA ARG A 267 -10.16 27.82 15.34
C ARG A 267 -10.54 27.45 16.78
N SER A 268 -11.27 26.36 16.99
CA SER A 268 -11.49 25.76 18.31
C SER A 268 -11.31 24.24 18.26
N GLY A 269 -10.07 23.80 18.51
CA GLY A 269 -9.70 22.40 18.61
C GLY A 269 -10.41 21.72 19.77
N VAL A 270 -10.54 22.38 20.94
CA VAL A 270 -11.23 21.80 22.10
C VAL A 270 -12.70 21.54 21.85
N ASP A 271 -13.36 22.35 21.01
CA ASP A 271 -14.78 22.19 20.71
C ASP A 271 -15.05 21.25 19.54
N SER A 272 -14.03 21.03 18.70
CA SER A 272 -14.11 20.16 17.53
C SER A 272 -14.33 18.71 17.89
N PHE A 273 -15.36 18.10 17.31
CA PHE A 273 -15.67 16.68 17.50
C PHE A 273 -14.51 15.77 17.07
N LEU A 274 -13.80 16.13 15.99
CA LEU A 274 -12.63 15.41 15.51
C LEU A 274 -11.53 15.28 16.56
N TYR A 275 -11.28 16.31 17.38
CA TYR A 275 -10.37 16.22 18.50
C TYR A 275 -10.97 15.39 19.64
N LYS A 276 -12.21 15.71 20.04
CA LYS A 276 -12.89 15.05 21.18
C LYS A 276 -12.95 13.52 21.03
N ILE A 277 -13.28 13.02 19.85
CA ILE A 277 -13.39 11.57 19.60
C ILE A 277 -12.03 10.86 19.68
N THR A 278 -10.90 11.58 19.60
CA THR A 278 -9.56 10.99 19.72
C THR A 278 -9.03 10.93 21.15
N VAL A 279 -9.66 11.65 22.07
CA VAL A 279 -9.22 11.73 23.47
C VAL A 279 -10.10 10.82 24.34
N PRO A 280 -9.51 9.85 25.06
CA PRO A 280 -10.27 8.99 25.97
C PRO A 280 -11.10 9.78 26.98
N GLY A 281 -12.38 9.43 27.12
CA GLY A 281 -13.29 10.02 28.12
C GLY A 281 -14.01 11.30 27.70
N LEU A 282 -13.75 11.86 26.51
CA LEU A 282 -14.49 13.03 26.01
C LEU A 282 -15.74 12.68 25.20
N THR A 283 -15.84 11.46 24.68
CA THR A 283 -17.06 10.97 24.00
C THR A 283 -17.27 9.48 24.30
N ASP A 284 -18.47 8.96 24.02
CA ASP A 284 -18.83 7.54 24.23
C ASP A 284 -18.06 6.58 23.30
N SER A 285 -17.46 7.12 22.24
CA SER A 285 -16.65 6.37 21.28
C SER A 285 -15.23 6.90 21.23
N ILE A 286 -14.28 6.08 20.77
CA ILE A 286 -12.91 6.52 20.57
C ILE A 286 -12.44 6.17 19.17
N MET A 287 -11.76 7.12 18.54
CA MET A 287 -11.07 6.96 17.27
C MET A 287 -9.56 7.19 17.43
N PRO A 288 -8.71 6.33 16.86
CA PRO A 288 -9.05 5.11 16.13
C PRO A 288 -9.75 4.06 17.00
N PRO A 289 -10.55 3.15 16.41
CA PRO A 289 -11.30 2.14 17.18
C PRO A 289 -10.38 1.32 18.07
N ALA A 290 -10.76 1.12 19.34
CA ALA A 290 -9.94 0.41 20.33
C ALA A 290 -9.43 -0.97 19.86
N ARG A 291 -10.22 -1.67 19.04
CA ARG A 291 -9.83 -2.97 18.43
C ARG A 291 -8.55 -2.92 17.58
N LEU A 292 -8.17 -1.74 17.09
CA LEU A 292 -6.94 -1.54 16.31
C LEU A 292 -5.72 -1.32 17.21
N ASN A 293 -5.92 -1.08 18.51
CA ASN A 293 -4.85 -0.84 19.49
C ASN A 293 -3.85 0.26 19.07
N MET A 294 -4.34 1.32 18.42
CA MET A 294 -3.53 2.45 17.93
C MET A 294 -4.13 3.79 18.38
N PRO A 295 -4.23 4.06 19.69
CA PRO A 295 -4.70 5.37 20.16
C PRO A 295 -3.72 6.49 19.77
N LEU A 296 -4.21 7.73 19.75
CA LEU A 296 -3.33 8.88 19.70
C LEU A 296 -2.60 9.01 21.05
N THR A 297 -1.32 9.32 20.97
CA THR A 297 -0.52 9.81 22.09
C THR A 297 -0.96 11.22 22.47
N ALA A 298 -0.61 11.66 23.68
CA ALA A 298 -0.91 13.03 24.11
C ALA A 298 -0.33 14.10 23.17
N ALA A 299 0.87 13.86 22.62
CA ALA A 299 1.53 14.79 21.69
C ALA A 299 0.83 14.85 20.32
N GLU A 300 0.35 13.72 19.81
CA GLU A 300 -0.41 13.68 18.54
C GLU A 300 -1.79 14.35 18.71
N ALA A 301 -2.48 14.09 19.82
CA ALA A 301 -3.75 14.74 20.12
C ALA A 301 -3.58 16.25 20.32
N ASP A 302 -2.50 16.68 20.96
CA ASP A 302 -2.15 18.10 21.10
C ASP A 302 -1.81 18.74 19.75
N TYR A 303 -1.05 18.06 18.88
CA TYR A 303 -0.77 18.55 17.53
C TYR A 303 -2.06 18.71 16.72
N LEU A 304 -2.96 17.72 16.74
CA LEU A 304 -4.27 17.82 16.08
C LEU A 304 -5.06 19.03 16.59
N LYS A 305 -5.10 19.22 17.92
CA LYS A 305 -5.77 20.36 18.55
C LYS A 305 -5.18 21.68 18.07
N ARG A 306 -3.86 21.85 18.14
CA ARG A 306 -3.16 23.08 17.72
C ARG A 306 -3.33 23.35 16.23
N TRP A 307 -3.31 22.32 15.39
CA TRP A 307 -3.57 22.44 13.96
C TRP A 307 -4.99 22.97 13.68
N ILE A 308 -6.01 22.47 14.40
CA ILE A 308 -7.37 23.01 14.31
C ILE A 308 -7.45 24.45 14.84
N ASP A 309 -6.82 24.74 15.98
CA ASP A 309 -6.77 26.09 16.59
C ASP A 309 -6.15 27.11 15.62
N ALA A 310 -5.12 26.70 14.87
CA ALA A 310 -4.46 27.51 13.86
C ALA A 310 -5.30 27.75 12.59
N GLY A 311 -6.49 27.13 12.49
CA GLY A 311 -7.36 27.25 11.32
C GLY A 311 -7.06 26.24 10.21
N MET A 312 -6.45 25.10 10.56
CA MET A 312 -6.16 24.00 9.64
C MET A 312 -5.32 24.42 8.42
N PRO A 313 -4.10 24.97 8.62
CA PRO A 313 -3.19 25.23 7.51
C PRO A 313 -2.91 23.93 6.72
N GLU A 314 -2.88 24.03 5.39
CA GLU A 314 -2.53 22.94 4.46
C GLU A 314 -1.06 22.52 4.59
#